data_AF-A0A7S3XUT7-F1
#
_entry.id   AF-A0A7S3XUT7-F1
#
_cell.length_a   1.000
_cell.length_b   1.000
_cell.length_c   1.000
_cell.angle_alpha   90.00
_cell.angle_beta   90.00
_cell.angle_gamma   90.00
#
_symmetry.space_group_name_H-M   'P 1'
#
loop_
_entity.id
_entity.type
_entity.pdbx_description
1 polymer ?
#
loop_
_entity_poly.entity_id
_entity_poly.type
_entity_poly.pdbx_seq_one_letter_code
_entity_poly.pdbx_strand_id
1 'polypeptide(L)'
;AATGAAAALDPRDFELTVSTFNVLAPCYKRIGSKVGGGGALRPRPREVQFPALWAERARRLCAFIRDPRGGLGTSHVICLQEYTFEPGWQKIFHEMLGADYHFYGAQRPKKQDGCLTLLRKGVFEVAASRAAVLSDHGQRIALLLHLRAGGGGGGGGGG
;
A
#
# COMPACT_ATOMS: atom_id res chain seq x y z
N ALA A 1 9.84 -1.06 -39.35
CA ALA A 1 10.23 -0.45 -38.06
C ALA A 1 10.44 -1.59 -37.08
N ALA A 2 11.67 -1.81 -36.63
CA ALA A 2 12.00 -2.92 -35.73
C ALA A 2 11.46 -2.62 -34.33
N THR A 3 10.51 -3.44 -33.87
CA THR A 3 10.15 -3.54 -32.46
C THR A 3 11.32 -4.18 -31.75
N GLY A 4 12.18 -3.36 -31.13
CA GLY A 4 13.23 -3.86 -30.25
C GLY A 4 12.57 -4.57 -29.08
N ALA A 5 12.59 -5.91 -29.08
CA ALA A 5 12.27 -6.68 -27.90
C ALA A 5 13.22 -6.22 -26.80
N ALA A 6 12.66 -5.71 -25.69
CA ALA A 6 13.46 -5.39 -24.52
C ALA A 6 14.27 -6.63 -24.16
N ALA A 7 15.60 -6.51 -24.15
CA ALA A 7 16.47 -7.61 -23.78
C ALA A 7 16.01 -8.13 -22.42
N ALA A 8 15.70 -9.42 -22.35
CA ALA A 8 15.31 -10.05 -21.09
C ALA A 8 16.43 -9.81 -20.08
N LEU A 9 16.12 -9.13 -18.98
CA LEU A 9 17.07 -8.94 -17.88
C LEU A 9 17.50 -10.34 -17.39
N ASP A 10 18.81 -10.60 -17.34
CA ASP A 10 19.29 -11.80 -16.66
C ASP A 10 18.89 -11.66 -15.18
N PRO A 11 18.09 -12.58 -14.62
CA PRO A 11 17.65 -12.50 -13.23
C PRO A 11 18.83 -12.52 -12.24
N ARG A 12 20.04 -12.89 -12.66
CA ARG A 12 21.27 -12.83 -11.87
C ARG A 12 21.88 -11.43 -11.79
N ASP A 13 21.51 -10.53 -12.70
CA ASP A 13 22.03 -9.16 -12.79
C ASP A 13 21.01 -8.12 -12.28
N PHE A 14 19.87 -8.57 -11.74
CA PHE A 14 18.80 -7.73 -11.23
C PHE A 14 18.69 -7.80 -9.71
N GLU A 15 18.89 -6.67 -9.03
CA GLU A 15 18.62 -6.56 -7.59
C GLU A 15 17.14 -6.21 -7.37
N LEU A 16 16.41 -7.13 -6.73
CA LEU A 16 15.04 -6.88 -6.28
C LEU A 16 15.05 -6.36 -4.84
N THR A 17 14.40 -5.22 -4.62
CA THR A 17 14.18 -4.64 -3.28
C THR A 17 12.69 -4.67 -2.97
N VAL A 18 12.33 -5.36 -1.89
CA VAL A 18 10.94 -5.48 -1.42
C VAL A 18 10.87 -4.97 0.00
N SER A 19 9.98 -4.00 0.23
CA SER A 19 9.66 -3.51 1.57
C SER A 19 8.27 -3.96 1.99
N THR A 20 8.12 -4.24 3.29
CA THR A 20 6.81 -4.52 3.90
C THR A 20 6.61 -3.61 5.09
N PHE A 21 5.42 -3.01 5.21
CA PHE A 21 5.14 -2.07 6.28
C PHE A 21 3.66 -2.09 6.66
N ASN A 22 3.36 -2.42 7.92
CA ASN A 22 1.99 -2.32 8.44
C ASN A 22 1.71 -0.86 8.82
N VAL A 23 0.75 -0.24 8.13
CA VAL A 23 0.50 1.21 8.24
C VAL A 23 -0.45 1.59 9.38
N LEU A 24 -1.01 0.60 10.09
CA LEU A 24 -2.01 0.77 11.14
C LEU A 24 -3.21 1.62 10.68
N ALA A 25 -4.27 0.98 10.20
CA ALA A 25 -5.44 1.69 9.69
C ALA A 25 -6.00 2.68 10.73
N PRO A 26 -6.50 3.87 10.34
CA PRO A 26 -7.10 4.83 11.27
C PRO A 26 -8.23 4.25 12.12
N CYS A 27 -8.94 3.23 11.61
CA CYS A 27 -9.99 2.54 12.34
C CYS A 27 -9.44 1.67 13.50
N TYR A 28 -8.16 1.34 13.52
CA TYR A 28 -7.51 0.59 14.62
C TYR A 28 -6.78 1.48 15.60
N LYS A 29 -6.22 2.60 15.13
CA LYS A 29 -5.47 3.53 15.97
C LYS A 29 -6.37 4.25 16.98
N ARG A 30 -6.07 4.09 18.27
CA ARG A 30 -6.72 4.82 19.37
C ARG A 30 -5.93 6.10 19.69
N ILE A 31 -6.66 7.17 19.95
CA ILE A 31 -6.11 8.51 20.23
C ILE A 31 -6.41 8.94 21.67
N GLY A 32 -5.50 9.75 22.23
CA GLY A 32 -5.50 10.17 23.63
C GLY A 32 -4.82 9.19 24.60
N SER A 33 -4.42 9.67 25.77
CA SER A 33 -3.88 8.86 26.86
C SER A 33 -4.97 8.02 27.52
N LYS A 34 -4.60 6.91 28.16
CA LYS A 34 -5.52 6.11 29.00
C LYS A 34 -5.82 6.95 30.24
N VAL A 35 -6.85 7.81 30.20
CA VAL A 35 -7.29 8.52 31.41
C VAL A 35 -7.99 7.49 32.29
N GLY A 36 -7.45 7.27 33.48
CA GLY A 36 -7.94 6.23 34.37
C GLY A 36 -7.48 6.40 35.81
N GLY A 37 -7.82 7.53 36.43
CA GLY A 37 -8.16 7.57 37.84
C GLY A 37 -9.67 7.80 37.94
N GLY A 38 -10.46 6.75 38.17
CA GLY A 38 -11.91 6.86 38.38
C GLY A 38 -12.80 6.06 37.41
N GLY A 39 -12.85 4.74 37.58
CA GLY A 39 -14.07 3.91 37.51
C GLY A 39 -14.83 3.70 36.19
N ALA A 40 -14.82 4.61 35.22
CA ALA A 40 -15.60 4.48 33.98
C ALA A 40 -14.69 4.37 32.74
N LEU A 41 -14.50 3.14 32.25
CA LEU A 41 -13.75 2.84 31.03
C LEU A 41 -14.54 3.30 29.78
N ARG A 42 -14.54 4.59 29.47
CA ARG A 42 -14.97 5.04 28.13
C ARG A 42 -13.94 4.56 27.09
N PRO A 43 -14.34 3.87 26.02
CA PRO A 43 -13.39 3.45 24.99
C PRO A 43 -12.76 4.68 24.36
N ARG A 44 -11.42 4.72 24.31
CA ARG A 44 -10.68 5.81 23.65
C ARG A 44 -11.17 5.99 22.21
N PRO A 45 -11.35 7.24 21.75
CA PRO A 45 -11.73 7.51 20.37
C PRO A 45 -10.72 6.91 19.38
N ARG A 46 -11.19 6.65 18.17
CA ARG A 46 -10.37 6.10 17.08
C ARG A 46 -9.98 7.21 16.13
N GLU A 47 -8.77 7.15 15.57
CA GLU A 47 -8.25 8.20 14.68
C GLU A 47 -9.15 8.42 13.46
N VAL A 48 -9.82 7.39 12.96
CA VAL A 48 -10.81 7.50 11.86
C VAL A 48 -11.92 8.53 12.11
N GLN A 49 -12.24 8.83 13.37
CA GLN A 49 -13.23 9.85 13.73
C GLN A 49 -12.71 11.29 13.54
N PHE A 50 -11.43 11.45 13.19
CA PHE A 50 -10.75 12.75 13.11
C PHE A 50 -10.02 12.94 11.77
N PRO A 51 -10.77 13.20 10.67
CA PRO A 51 -10.40 14.15 9.64
C PRO A 51 -8.92 14.41 9.38
N ALA A 52 -8.54 15.54 9.97
CA ALA A 52 -7.23 16.14 9.89
C ALA A 52 -6.10 15.24 10.41
N LEU A 53 -6.34 14.47 11.47
CA LEU A 53 -5.29 13.67 12.12
C LEU A 53 -4.81 12.52 11.23
N TRP A 54 -5.74 11.75 10.67
CA TRP A 54 -5.35 10.68 9.76
C TRP A 54 -4.83 11.23 8.43
N ALA A 55 -5.34 12.37 7.95
CA ALA A 55 -4.86 12.99 6.71
C ALA A 55 -3.41 13.48 6.85
N GLU A 56 -3.06 14.11 7.97
CA GLU A 56 -1.69 14.51 8.30
C GLU A 56 -0.76 13.30 8.40
N ARG A 57 -1.23 12.22 9.04
CA ARG A 57 -0.47 10.97 9.10
C ARG A 57 -0.27 10.32 7.74
N ALA A 58 -1.28 10.32 6.86
CA ALA A 58 -1.17 9.82 5.50
C ALA A 58 -0.07 10.57 4.73
N ARG A 59 -0.02 11.91 4.82
CA ARG A 59 1.03 12.72 4.18
C ARG A 59 2.42 12.39 4.71
N ARG A 60 2.59 12.26 6.03
CA ARG A 60 3.87 11.84 6.64
C ARG A 60 4.31 10.45 6.16
N LEU A 61 3.37 9.52 6.09
CA LEU A 61 3.63 8.17 5.60
C LEU A 61 4.04 8.18 4.13
N CYS A 62 3.37 8.95 3.27
CA CYS A 62 3.79 9.15 1.89
C CYS A 62 5.19 9.77 1.78
N ALA A 63 5.50 10.76 2.62
CA ALA A 63 6.85 11.35 2.66
C ALA A 63 7.92 10.31 3.04
N PHE A 64 7.64 9.47 4.04
CA PHE A 64 8.50 8.34 4.42
C PHE A 64 8.64 7.31 3.29
N ILE A 65 7.56 6.99 2.58
CA ILE A 65 7.62 6.07 1.43
C ILE A 65 8.48 6.63 0.30
N ARG A 66 8.50 7.94 0.08
CA ARG A 66 9.29 8.58 -0.98
C ARG A 66 10.75 8.79 -0.63
N ASP A 67 11.09 8.86 0.64
CA ASP A 67 12.44 9.21 1.08
C ASP A 67 13.46 8.13 0.66
N PRO A 68 14.44 8.46 -0.20
CA PRO A 68 15.45 7.51 -0.63
C PRO A 68 16.59 7.32 0.39
N ARG A 69 16.68 8.12 1.45
CA ARG A 69 17.81 8.12 2.39
C ARG A 69 17.53 7.41 3.70
N GLY A 70 16.29 7.44 4.18
CA GLY A 70 15.88 6.76 5.42
C GLY A 70 14.50 6.12 5.34
N GLY A 71 13.88 6.14 4.15
CA GLY A 71 12.54 5.65 3.90
C GLY A 71 12.50 4.45 2.97
N LEU A 72 11.40 4.32 2.23
CA LEU A 72 11.17 3.20 1.30
C LEU A 72 11.41 3.61 -0.17
N GLY A 73 11.98 4.79 -0.43
CA GLY A 73 12.00 5.42 -1.75
C GLY A 73 12.81 4.67 -2.82
N THR A 74 13.69 3.76 -2.42
CA THR A 74 14.50 2.89 -3.29
C THR A 74 13.85 1.53 -3.52
N SER A 75 12.74 1.22 -2.87
CA SER A 75 12.09 -0.10 -3.01
C SER A 75 11.38 -0.23 -4.35
N HIS A 76 11.63 -1.36 -5.01
CA HIS A 76 10.96 -1.72 -6.26
C HIS A 76 9.51 -2.17 -6.02
N VAL A 77 9.27 -2.84 -4.89
CA VAL A 77 7.94 -3.29 -4.44
C VAL A 77 7.76 -2.88 -2.97
N ILE A 78 6.61 -2.30 -2.63
CA ILE A 78 6.26 -1.95 -1.25
C ILE A 78 4.89 -2.55 -0.93
N CYS A 79 4.86 -3.46 0.05
CA CYS A 79 3.64 -4.13 0.51
C CYS A 79 3.16 -3.49 1.83
N LEU A 80 1.99 -2.86 1.79
CA LEU A 80 1.37 -2.21 2.93
C LEU A 80 0.22 -3.06 3.48
N GLN A 81 0.28 -3.42 4.76
CA GLN A 81 -0.83 -4.06 5.48
C GLN A 81 -1.60 -3.05 6.32
N GLU A 82 -2.86 -3.34 6.61
CA GLU A 82 -3.80 -2.42 7.27
C GLU A 82 -3.92 -1.08 6.51
N TYR A 83 -3.75 -1.13 5.19
CA TYR A 83 -3.99 0.02 4.34
C TYR A 83 -5.49 0.31 4.27
N THR A 84 -5.91 1.53 4.59
CA THR A 84 -7.33 1.92 4.57
C THR A 84 -7.76 2.36 3.18
N PHE A 85 -8.94 1.92 2.75
CA PHE A 85 -9.60 2.30 1.50
C PHE A 85 -10.57 3.47 1.70
N GLU A 86 -10.24 4.35 2.65
CA GLU A 86 -10.99 5.59 2.86
C GLU A 86 -10.63 6.55 1.70
N PRO A 87 -11.61 7.16 1.01
CA PRO A 87 -11.35 7.95 -0.20
C PRO A 87 -10.34 9.09 -0.04
N GLY A 88 -10.37 9.84 1.07
CA GLY A 88 -9.43 10.92 1.32
C GLY A 88 -7.99 10.43 1.56
N TRP A 89 -7.83 9.30 2.24
CA TRP A 89 -6.54 8.63 2.41
C TRP A 89 -5.98 8.17 1.06
N GLN A 90 -6.82 7.52 0.23
CA GLN A 90 -6.43 7.08 -1.10
C GLN A 90 -6.04 8.25 -2.00
N LYS A 91 -6.79 9.36 -1.95
CA LYS A 91 -6.48 10.59 -2.70
C LYS A 91 -5.08 11.11 -2.36
N ILE A 92 -4.75 11.26 -1.08
CA ILE A 92 -3.41 11.71 -0.64
C ILE A 92 -2.31 10.77 -1.16
N PHE A 93 -2.55 9.47 -1.09
CA PHE A 93 -1.61 8.45 -1.58
C PHE A 93 -1.39 8.57 -3.09
N HIS A 94 -2.47 8.66 -3.89
CA HIS A 94 -2.37 8.82 -5.34
C HIS A 94 -1.70 10.14 -5.74
N GLU A 95 -2.04 11.25 -5.09
CA GLU A 95 -1.43 12.56 -5.36
C GLU A 95 0.07 12.57 -5.06
N MET A 96 0.50 11.94 -3.95
CA MET A 96 1.90 12.02 -3.52
C MET A 96 2.80 10.96 -4.13
N LEU A 97 2.29 9.76 -4.43
CA LEU A 97 3.07 8.60 -4.87
C LEU A 97 2.72 8.11 -6.29
N GLY A 98 1.61 8.62 -6.87
CA GLY A 98 1.10 8.21 -8.17
C GLY A 98 2.01 8.49 -9.35
N ALA A 99 2.98 9.40 -9.21
CA ALA A 99 4.01 9.62 -10.21
C ALA A 99 4.98 8.43 -10.28
N ASP A 100 5.36 7.88 -9.12
CA ASP A 100 6.48 6.95 -8.97
C ASP A 100 6.06 5.47 -8.93
N TYR A 101 4.81 5.20 -8.52
CA TYR A 101 4.31 3.84 -8.28
C TYR A 101 2.96 3.57 -8.97
N HIS A 102 2.77 2.32 -9.40
CA HIS A 102 1.46 1.72 -9.66
C HIS A 102 0.86 1.17 -8.36
N PHE A 103 -0.47 1.16 -8.27
CA PHE A 103 -1.21 0.80 -7.06
C PHE A 103 -2.03 -0.46 -7.32
N TYR A 104 -1.80 -1.49 -6.51
CA TYR A 104 -2.60 -2.71 -6.53
C TYR A 104 -3.17 -2.92 -5.14
N GLY A 105 -4.49 -2.75 -5.00
CA GLY A 105 -5.16 -2.80 -3.71
C GLY A 105 -6.16 -3.95 -3.63
N ALA A 106 -6.25 -4.57 -2.46
CA ALA A 106 -7.33 -5.48 -2.12
C ALA A 106 -7.89 -5.11 -0.74
N GLN A 107 -9.17 -4.78 -0.68
CA GLN A 107 -9.86 -4.48 0.57
C GLN A 107 -10.40 -5.77 1.20
N ARG A 108 -10.31 -5.90 2.52
CA ARG A 108 -10.93 -7.04 3.20
C ARG A 108 -12.44 -6.92 3.15
N PRO A 109 -13.18 -8.02 2.91
CA PRO A 109 -14.64 -8.02 2.95
C PRO A 109 -15.15 -7.40 4.25
N LYS A 110 -16.13 -6.48 4.18
CA LYS A 110 -16.77 -5.81 5.35
C LYS A 110 -15.81 -5.08 6.31
N LYS A 111 -14.56 -4.79 5.91
CA LYS A 111 -13.61 -3.97 6.67
C LYS A 111 -13.22 -2.75 5.87
N GLN A 112 -12.66 -1.74 6.53
CA GLN A 112 -12.19 -0.51 5.88
C GLN A 112 -10.75 -0.63 5.36
N ASP A 113 -10.04 -1.67 5.76
CA ASP A 113 -8.63 -1.87 5.45
C ASP A 113 -8.37 -3.17 4.67
N GLY A 114 -7.15 -3.28 4.17
CA GLY A 114 -6.64 -4.48 3.53
C GLY A 114 -5.18 -4.34 3.18
N CYS A 115 -4.82 -4.77 1.98
CA CYS A 115 -3.45 -4.74 1.48
C CYS A 115 -3.35 -3.78 0.30
N LEU A 116 -2.24 -3.03 0.24
CA LEU A 116 -1.85 -2.26 -0.93
C LEU A 116 -0.41 -2.64 -1.30
N THR A 117 -0.19 -3.00 -2.56
CA THR A 117 1.15 -3.13 -3.13
C THR A 117 1.41 -1.94 -4.03
N LEU A 118 2.45 -1.16 -3.69
CA LEU A 118 3.02 -0.14 -4.56
C LEU A 118 4.13 -0.78 -5.39
N LEU A 119 4.04 -0.64 -6.71
CA LEU A 119 4.99 -1.21 -7.67
C LEU A 119 5.70 -0.08 -8.41
N ARG A 120 7.03 -0.01 -8.34
CA ARG A 120 7.81 1.05 -8.98
C ARG A 120 7.54 1.04 -10.48
N LYS A 121 7.19 2.20 -11.04
CA LYS A 121 6.92 2.31 -12.48
C LYS A 121 8.18 2.04 -13.29
N GLY A 122 8.00 1.43 -14.46
CA GLY A 122 9.08 1.16 -15.42
C GLY A 122 9.96 -0.04 -15.09
N VAL A 123 9.77 -0.68 -13.94
CA VAL A 123 10.61 -1.82 -13.50
C VAL A 123 9.98 -3.18 -13.88
N PHE A 124 8.68 -3.33 -13.65
CA PHE A 124 7.97 -4.59 -13.89
C PHE A 124 6.73 -4.42 -14.74
N GLU A 125 6.41 -5.46 -15.49
CA GLU A 125 5.09 -5.72 -16.05
C GLU A 125 4.30 -6.62 -15.08
N VAL A 126 3.00 -6.34 -14.89
CA VAL A 126 2.12 -7.18 -14.08
C VAL A 126 1.40 -8.18 -14.98
N ALA A 127 1.83 -9.43 -14.94
CA ALA A 127 1.24 -10.51 -15.73
C ALA A 127 -0.12 -10.96 -15.17
N ALA A 128 -0.30 -10.89 -13.84
CA ALA A 128 -1.57 -11.16 -13.18
C ALA A 128 -1.60 -10.51 -11.79
N SER A 129 -2.80 -10.16 -11.33
CA SER A 129 -3.05 -9.80 -9.94
C SER A 129 -4.32 -10.50 -9.45
N ARG A 130 -4.31 -10.96 -8.20
CA ARG A 130 -5.48 -11.56 -7.56
C ARG A 130 -5.54 -11.25 -6.07
N ALA A 131 -6.73 -10.98 -5.58
CA ALA A 131 -7.03 -11.04 -4.16
C ALA A 131 -7.53 -12.44 -3.80
N ALA A 132 -7.03 -13.03 -2.72
CA ALA A 132 -7.46 -14.31 -2.21
C ALA A 132 -7.97 -14.14 -0.77
N VAL A 133 -9.15 -14.68 -0.46
CA VAL A 133 -9.62 -14.81 0.92
C VAL A 133 -8.93 -16.03 1.52
N LEU A 134 -8.18 -15.84 2.61
CA LEU A 134 -7.41 -16.91 3.26
C LEU A 134 -8.24 -17.65 4.31
N SER A 135 -9.16 -16.95 4.96
CA SER A 135 -10.07 -17.52 5.95
C SER A 135 -11.37 -16.72 6.00
N ASP A 136 -12.47 -17.44 6.19
CA ASP A 136 -13.78 -16.87 6.53
C ASP A 136 -13.72 -16.18 7.91
N HIS A 137 -13.01 -16.78 8.86
CA HIS A 137 -12.76 -16.24 10.18
C HIS A 137 -11.80 -15.04 10.12
N GLY A 138 -12.31 -13.86 10.47
CA GLY A 138 -11.53 -12.62 10.47
C GLY A 138 -11.32 -12.00 9.08
N GLN A 139 -11.90 -12.58 8.03
CA GLN A 139 -11.93 -12.04 6.66
C GLN A 139 -10.53 -11.67 6.15
N ARG A 140 -9.54 -12.54 6.47
CA ARG A 140 -8.14 -12.33 6.10
C ARG A 140 -8.00 -12.50 4.60
N ILE A 141 -7.19 -11.64 3.99
CA ILE A 141 -6.92 -11.68 2.55
C ILE A 141 -5.41 -11.73 2.31
N ALA A 142 -5.03 -12.22 1.14
CA ALA A 142 -3.74 -11.96 0.51
C ALA A 142 -3.96 -11.25 -0.82
N LEU A 143 -3.05 -10.34 -1.16
CA LEU A 143 -2.94 -9.79 -2.50
C LEU A 143 -1.71 -10.43 -3.15
N LEU A 144 -1.90 -11.07 -4.30
CA LEU A 144 -0.86 -11.74 -5.06
C LEU A 144 -0.66 -11.02 -6.39
N LEU A 145 0.59 -10.68 -6.69
CA LEU A 145 0.99 -10.13 -7.99
C LEU A 145 2.00 -11.09 -8.62
N HIS A 146 1.79 -11.42 -9.90
CA HIS A 146 2.76 -12.11 -10.74
C HIS A 146 3.46 -11.06 -11.61
N LEU A 147 4.76 -10.88 -11.39
CA LEU A 147 5.56 -9.84 -12.02
C LEU A 147 6.51 -10.45 -13.05
N ARG A 148 6.71 -9.75 -14.17
CA ARG A 148 7.79 -10.01 -15.11
C ARG A 148 8.78 -8.85 -15.08
N ALA A 149 10.06 -9.18 -14.98
CA ALA A 149 11.13 -8.21 -15.19
C ALA A 149 11.20 -7.88 -16.69
N GLY A 150 11.02 -6.62 -17.05
CA GLY A 150 10.94 -6.20 -18.45
C GLY A 150 10.27 -4.83 -18.58
N GLY A 151 10.97 -3.88 -19.18
CA GLY A 151 10.63 -2.46 -19.16
C GLY A 151 9.25 -2.12 -19.74
N GLY A 152 8.45 -1.45 -18.90
CA GLY A 152 7.43 -0.45 -19.28
C GLY A 152 6.60 -0.70 -20.53
N GLY A 153 5.66 -1.65 -20.49
CA GLY A 153 4.51 -1.71 -21.39
C GLY A 153 3.23 -1.42 -20.60
N GLY A 154 2.57 -0.29 -20.87
CA GLY A 154 1.40 0.19 -20.12
C GLY A 154 0.26 -0.84 -20.06
N GLY A 155 -0.10 -1.24 -18.84
CA GLY A 155 -1.32 -2.00 -18.58
C GLY A 155 -2.52 -1.06 -18.46
N GLY A 156 -3.12 -0.73 -19.60
CA GLY A 156 -4.53 -0.40 -19.66
C GLY A 156 -5.34 -1.66 -19.34
N GLY A 157 -6.24 -1.57 -18.37
CA GLY A 157 -7.14 -2.64 -17.99
C GLY A 157 -8.34 -2.05 -17.28
N GLY A 158 -9.29 -1.55 -18.07
CA GLY A 158 -10.64 -1.26 -17.62
C GLY A 158 -11.41 -2.57 -17.38
N GLY A 159 -12.38 -2.49 -16.47
CA GLY A 159 -13.29 -3.56 -16.07
C GLY A 159 -13.76 -3.34 -14.65
#